data_AF-A0A2B5HVV6-F1
#
_entry.id   AF-A0A2B5HVV6-F1
#
_cell.length_a   1.000
_cell.length_b   1.000
_cell.length_c   1.000
_cell.angle_alpha   90.00
_cell.angle_beta   90.00
_cell.angle_gamma   90.00
#
_symmetry.space_group_name_H-M   'P 1'
#
loop_
_entity.id
_entity.type
_entity.pdbx_description
1 polymer ?
#
loop_
_entity_poly.entity_id
_entity_poly.type
_entity_poly.pdbx_seq_one_letter_code
_entity_poly.pdbx_strand_id
1 'polypeptide(L)'
;MAILYGYCYDKDGRFTEIIPIPEKPIYEKQTFYREEQKEVVTEEKLCELHQSIKDGTYEPVVDEETGEELPVVSKHECPDCVMYSVEYVPVKVPYVEDIVVGYEPAIPANCTLEVCPWLGYEPRFKEGKWVKTVEPKPVEPKPEEPSELEKLKRQLELTQQALDDLLLGGM
;
A
#
# COMPACT_ATOMS: atom_id res chain seq x y z
N MET A 1 -12.12 -3.76 -4.01
CA MET A 1 -11.05 -4.71 -4.36
C MET A 1 -11.62 -6.11 -4.36
N ALA A 2 -11.35 -6.91 -5.37
CA ALA A 2 -11.76 -8.31 -5.40
C ALA A 2 -10.91 -9.08 -4.38
N ILE A 3 -11.53 -9.93 -3.56
CA ILE A 3 -10.80 -10.82 -2.65
C ILE A 3 -10.22 -11.94 -3.51
N LEU A 4 -8.88 -12.02 -3.57
CA LEU A 4 -8.20 -13.17 -4.17
C LEU A 4 -8.28 -14.35 -3.20
N TYR A 5 -8.50 -15.54 -3.74
CA TYR A 5 -8.54 -16.77 -2.97
C TYR A 5 -7.36 -17.66 -3.36
N GLY A 6 -6.63 -18.14 -2.35
CA GLY A 6 -5.53 -19.06 -2.51
C GLY A 6 -5.99 -20.47 -2.19
N TYR A 7 -5.60 -21.43 -3.02
CA TYR A 7 -5.83 -22.85 -2.86
C TYR A 7 -4.57 -23.46 -2.27
N CYS A 8 -4.66 -23.88 -1.01
CA CYS A 8 -3.53 -24.36 -0.25
C CYS A 8 -3.39 -25.88 -0.36
N TYR A 9 -2.17 -26.35 -0.16
CA TYR A 9 -1.82 -27.75 -0.21
C TYR A 9 -0.89 -28.16 0.93
N ASP A 10 -0.92 -29.45 1.27
CA ASP A 10 -0.02 -30.05 2.24
C ASP A 10 1.35 -30.40 1.63
N LYS A 11 2.26 -30.93 2.45
CA LYS A 11 3.59 -31.38 2.03
C LYS A 11 3.58 -32.45 0.92
N ASP A 12 2.49 -33.19 0.78
CA ASP A 12 2.30 -34.25 -0.23
C ASP A 12 1.55 -33.71 -1.47
N GLY A 13 1.33 -32.38 -1.54
CA GLY A 13 0.62 -31.68 -2.59
C GLY A 13 -0.89 -31.88 -2.58
N ARG A 14 -1.50 -32.44 -1.52
CA ARG A 14 -2.97 -32.57 -1.44
C ARG A 14 -3.58 -31.23 -1.14
N PHE A 15 -4.69 -30.93 -1.80
CA PHE A 15 -5.52 -29.79 -1.43
C PHE A 15 -5.95 -29.85 0.04
N THR A 16 -5.83 -28.73 0.74
CA THR A 16 -6.22 -28.61 2.14
C THR A 16 -7.42 -27.68 2.31
N GLU A 17 -7.28 -26.42 1.90
CA GLU A 17 -8.28 -25.38 2.14
C GLU A 17 -8.16 -24.22 1.15
N ILE A 18 -9.20 -23.38 1.13
CA ILE A 18 -9.21 -22.11 0.42
C ILE A 18 -9.13 -20.99 1.45
N ILE A 19 -8.15 -20.10 1.32
CA ILE A 19 -7.98 -18.95 2.19
C ILE A 19 -8.07 -17.64 1.40
N PRO A 20 -8.56 -16.54 1.99
CA PRO A 20 -8.44 -15.22 1.38
C PRO A 20 -6.96 -14.78 1.40
N ILE A 21 -6.47 -14.27 0.27
CA ILE A 21 -5.11 -13.76 0.12
C ILE A 21 -5.14 -12.23 0.22
N PRO A 22 -4.55 -11.64 1.28
CA PRO A 22 -4.46 -10.19 1.38
C PRO A 22 -3.46 -9.67 0.35
N GLU A 23 -3.69 -8.45 -0.12
CA GLU A 23 -2.69 -7.71 -0.89
C GLU A 23 -1.74 -7.01 0.08
N LYS A 24 -0.46 -6.95 -0.29
CA LYS A 24 0.56 -6.15 0.37
C LYS A 24 1.05 -5.04 -0.56
N PRO A 25 1.33 -3.83 -0.04
CA PRO A 25 1.86 -2.74 -0.84
C PRO A 25 3.30 -3.04 -1.30
N ILE A 26 3.61 -2.62 -2.52
CA ILE A 26 4.96 -2.57 -3.08
C ILE A 26 5.47 -1.15 -2.88
N TYR A 27 6.61 -1.01 -2.22
CA TYR A 27 7.23 0.28 -1.95
C TYR A 27 8.37 0.57 -2.93
N GLU A 28 8.47 1.82 -3.38
CA GLU A 28 9.60 2.35 -4.13
C GLU A 28 10.13 3.62 -3.45
N LYS A 29 11.46 3.73 -3.35
CA LYS A 29 12.12 4.90 -2.77
C LYS A 29 12.17 6.02 -3.80
N GLN A 30 11.50 7.13 -3.51
CA GLN A 30 11.59 8.34 -4.32
C GLN A 30 12.23 9.47 -3.54
N THR A 31 13.02 10.30 -4.24
CA THR A 31 13.58 11.52 -3.66
C THR A 31 12.64 12.68 -3.89
N PHE A 32 12.25 13.33 -2.81
CA PHE A 32 11.48 14.57 -2.79
C PHE A 32 12.34 15.72 -2.32
N TYR A 33 11.84 16.94 -2.50
CA TYR A 33 12.47 18.16 -2.03
C TYR A 33 11.51 18.90 -1.14
N ARG A 34 11.96 19.29 0.04
CA ARG A 34 11.24 20.23 0.91
C ARG A 34 12.00 21.54 0.97
N GLU A 35 11.26 22.63 1.10
CA GLU A 35 11.83 23.96 1.29
C GLU A 35 12.04 24.18 2.79
N GLU A 36 13.28 24.49 3.17
CA GLU A 36 13.65 24.87 4.52
C GLU A 36 14.23 26.27 4.51
N GLN A 37 14.00 27.04 5.58
CA GLN A 37 14.66 28.33 5.78
C GLN A 37 16.03 28.08 6.39
N LYS A 38 17.08 28.49 5.69
CA LYS A 38 18.44 28.43 6.21
C LYS A 38 18.92 29.83 6.56
N GLU A 39 19.50 29.95 7.75
CA GLU A 39 20.11 31.18 8.22
C GLU A 39 21.43 31.44 7.48
N VAL A 40 21.55 32.61 6.88
CA VAL A 40 22.77 33.15 6.28
C VAL A 40 23.17 34.36 7.10
N VAL A 41 24.29 34.23 7.80
CA VAL A 41 24.84 35.28 8.67
C VAL A 41 25.92 36.02 7.91
N THR A 42 25.74 37.33 7.75
CA THR A 42 26.77 38.25 7.27
C THR A 42 27.42 38.89 8.48
N GLU A 43 28.72 38.67 8.69
CA GLU A 43 29.46 39.31 9.77
C GLU A 43 29.75 40.79 9.47
N GLU A 44 29.75 41.64 10.50
CA GLU A 44 30.11 43.05 10.37
C GLU A 44 31.60 43.18 9.99
N LYS A 45 31.88 43.87 8.87
CA LYS A 45 33.23 44.24 8.44
C LYS A 45 33.25 45.73 8.14
N LEU A 46 33.90 46.50 9.01
CA LEU A 46 34.05 47.95 8.83
C LEU A 46 35.23 48.24 7.91
N CYS A 47 35.12 49.31 7.12
CA CYS A 47 36.26 49.84 6.38
C CYS A 47 37.29 50.47 7.34
N GLU A 48 38.50 50.75 6.85
CA GLU A 48 39.60 51.29 7.67
C GLU A 48 39.22 52.55 8.46
N LEU A 49 38.43 53.44 7.84
CA LEU A 49 37.92 54.65 8.46
C LEU A 49 37.02 54.34 9.66
N HIS A 50 35.92 53.59 9.47
CA HIS A 50 35.00 53.27 10.56
C HIS A 50 35.60 52.34 11.61
N GLN A 51 36.58 51.53 11.20
CA GLN A 51 37.38 50.73 12.13
C GLN A 51 38.25 51.65 13.02
N SER A 52 38.94 52.65 12.46
CA SER A 52 39.72 53.63 13.24
C SER A 52 38.85 54.47 14.19
N ILE A 53 37.60 54.78 13.81
CA ILE A 53 36.65 55.46 14.69
C ILE A 53 36.24 54.55 15.85
N LYS A 54 35.96 53.28 15.58
CA LYS A 54 35.64 52.27 16.60
C LYS A 54 36.82 52.02 17.55
N ASP A 55 38.03 52.03 17.02
CA ASP A 55 39.27 51.79 17.76
C ASP A 55 39.78 53.07 18.48
N GLY A 56 39.14 54.23 18.25
CA GLY A 56 39.48 55.51 18.88
C GLY A 56 40.76 56.17 18.36
N THR A 57 41.24 55.77 17.18
CA THR A 57 42.46 56.28 16.54
C THR A 57 42.18 57.23 15.38
N TYR A 58 40.91 57.59 15.15
CA TYR A 58 40.51 58.48 14.08
C TYR A 58 40.89 59.94 14.38
N GLU A 59 41.55 60.59 13.42
CA GLU A 59 41.83 62.02 13.45
C GLU A 59 40.90 62.75 12.47
N PRO A 60 40.07 63.69 12.93
CA PRO A 60 39.12 64.40 12.08
C PRO A 60 39.86 65.29 11.08
N VAL A 61 39.46 65.20 9.81
CA VAL A 61 39.93 66.12 8.77
C VAL A 61 39.17 67.44 8.90
N VAL A 62 39.89 68.54 9.04
CA VAL A 62 39.34 69.90 9.17
C VAL A 62 39.43 70.61 7.82
N ASP A 63 38.37 71.31 7.44
CA ASP A 63 38.35 72.19 6.28
C ASP A 63 39.21 73.45 6.54
N GLU A 64 40.21 73.69 5.70
CA GLU A 64 41.17 74.80 5.88
C GLU A 64 40.56 76.20 5.67
N GLU A 65 39.42 76.31 4.98
CA GLU A 65 38.75 77.59 4.72
C GLU A 65 37.72 77.94 5.80
N THR A 66 36.98 76.97 6.32
CA THR A 66 35.92 77.20 7.32
C THR A 66 36.36 76.92 8.75
N GLY A 67 37.40 76.09 8.95
CA GLY A 67 37.83 75.62 10.26
C GLY A 67 36.89 74.59 10.89
N GLU A 68 35.95 74.04 10.12
CA GLU A 68 34.97 73.03 10.57
C GLU A 68 35.43 71.61 10.21
N GLU A 69 35.08 70.62 11.04
CA GLU A 69 35.36 69.21 10.76
C GLU A 69 34.51 68.70 9.59
N LEU A 70 35.12 67.97 8.66
CA LEU A 70 34.39 67.34 7.57
C LEU A 70 33.45 66.25 8.12
N PRO A 71 32.20 66.19 7.64
CA PRO A 71 31.23 65.21 8.12
C PRO A 71 31.67 63.81 7.73
N VAL A 72 31.72 62.92 8.72
CA VAL A 72 31.98 61.50 8.50
C VAL A 72 30.67 60.81 8.15
N VAL A 73 30.64 60.09 7.03
CA VAL A 73 29.50 59.26 6.64
C VAL A 73 29.22 58.20 7.72
N SER A 74 27.95 57.95 8.02
CA SER A 74 27.58 56.88 8.97
C SER A 74 28.06 55.52 8.47
N LYS A 75 28.49 54.62 9.37
CA LYS A 75 28.84 53.23 8.99
C LYS A 75 27.70 52.48 8.28
N HIS A 76 26.45 52.90 8.51
CA HIS A 76 25.25 52.30 7.88
C HIS A 76 24.99 52.81 6.46
N GLU A 77 25.61 53.93 6.09
CA GLU A 77 25.48 54.57 4.78
C GLU A 77 26.81 54.51 4.00
N CYS A 78 27.83 53.87 4.58
CA CYS A 78 29.12 53.69 3.97
C CYS A 78 29.10 52.47 3.04
N PRO A 79 29.36 52.64 1.74
CA PRO A 79 29.36 51.53 0.78
C PRO A 79 30.47 50.51 1.02
N ASP A 80 31.54 50.91 1.72
CA ASP A 80 32.69 50.05 2.04
C ASP A 80 32.51 49.29 3.36
N CYS A 81 31.47 49.59 4.14
CA CYS A 81 31.14 48.85 5.35
C CYS A 81 30.11 47.76 5.05
N VAL A 82 30.41 46.55 5.51
CA VAL A 82 29.45 45.44 5.56
C VAL A 82 28.86 45.41 6.96
N MET A 83 27.56 45.66 7.06
CA MET A 83 26.85 45.59 8.33
C MET A 83 26.46 44.15 8.64
N TYR A 84 26.39 43.82 9.94
CA TYR A 84 25.85 42.53 10.37
C TYR A 84 24.40 42.38 9.90
N SER A 85 24.10 41.29 9.22
CA SER A 85 22.73 40.93 8.84
C SER A 85 22.51 39.43 8.98
N VAL A 86 21.27 39.07 9.28
CA VAL A 86 20.81 37.69 9.28
C VAL A 86 19.68 37.59 8.28
N GLU A 87 19.89 36.79 7.24
CA GLU A 87 18.91 36.56 6.20
C GLU A 87 18.48 35.10 6.21
N TYR A 88 17.18 34.86 6.03
CA TYR A 88 16.63 33.51 5.89
C TYR A 88 16.38 33.26 4.41
N VAL A 89 17.14 32.33 3.85
CA VAL A 89 17.00 31.95 2.44
C VAL A 89 16.33 30.59 2.33
N PRO A 90 15.32 30.43 1.44
CA PRO A 90 14.73 29.13 1.19
C PRO A 90 15.73 28.24 0.44
N VAL A 91 16.03 27.07 1.00
CA VAL A 91 16.87 26.03 0.39
C VAL A 91 16.05 24.77 0.16
N LYS A 92 16.28 24.11 -0.98
CA LYS A 92 15.65 22.83 -1.31
C LYS A 92 16.48 21.69 -0.74
N VAL A 93 15.95 21.04 0.29
CA VAL A 93 16.60 19.90 0.95
C VAL A 93 15.99 18.59 0.43
N PRO A 94 16.79 17.68 -0.16
CA PRO A 94 16.29 16.39 -0.61
C PRO A 94 16.01 15.47 0.59
N TYR A 95 14.93 14.71 0.52
CA TYR A 95 14.63 13.61 1.45
C TYR A 95 14.06 12.42 0.69
N VAL A 96 14.19 11.22 1.27
CA VAL A 96 13.74 9.98 0.65
C VAL A 96 12.51 9.48 1.39
N GLU A 97 11.47 9.13 0.64
CA GLU A 97 10.24 8.56 1.17
C GLU A 97 9.88 7.29 0.38
N ASP A 98 9.35 6.30 1.09
CA ASP A 98 8.85 5.05 0.51
C ASP A 98 7.41 5.26 0.03
N ILE A 99 7.20 5.24 -1.29
CA ILE A 99 5.87 5.42 -1.90
C ILE A 99 5.31 4.07 -2.30
N VAL A 100 4.01 3.88 -2.09
CA VAL A 100 3.28 2.71 -2.60
C VAL A 100 3.09 2.86 -4.11
N VAL A 101 3.79 2.03 -4.88
CA VAL A 101 3.71 2.02 -6.36
C VAL A 101 2.72 0.98 -6.90
N GLY A 102 2.33 0.02 -6.07
CA GLY A 102 1.39 -1.02 -6.45
C GLY A 102 1.07 -1.94 -5.29
N TYR A 103 0.30 -2.98 -5.59
CA TYR A 103 -0.10 -4.01 -4.64
C TYR A 103 0.14 -5.38 -5.27
N GLU A 104 0.64 -6.32 -4.47
CA GLU A 104 0.80 -7.72 -4.88
C GLU A 104 0.15 -8.66 -3.85
N PRO A 105 -0.35 -9.83 -4.28
CA PRO A 105 -0.92 -10.80 -3.35
C PRO A 105 0.16 -11.40 -2.45
N ALA A 106 -0.08 -11.40 -1.14
CA ALA A 106 0.79 -12.03 -0.15
C ALA A 106 0.49 -13.54 -0.07
N ILE A 107 0.87 -14.29 -1.11
CA ILE A 107 0.59 -15.74 -1.22
C ILE A 107 1.52 -16.52 -0.27
N PRO A 108 0.97 -17.33 0.67
CA PRO A 108 1.80 -18.24 1.46
C PRO A 108 2.50 -19.28 0.59
N ALA A 109 3.66 -19.77 1.05
CA ALA A 109 4.48 -20.71 0.29
C ALA A 109 3.75 -22.01 -0.10
N ASN A 110 2.78 -22.44 0.71
CA ASN A 110 1.99 -23.66 0.48
C ASN A 110 0.65 -23.40 -0.21
N CYS A 111 0.48 -22.25 -0.86
CA CYS A 111 -0.76 -21.89 -1.55
C CYS A 111 -0.48 -21.40 -2.97
N THR A 112 -1.51 -21.48 -3.82
CA THR A 112 -1.47 -20.99 -5.21
C THR A 112 -2.76 -20.22 -5.52
N LEU A 113 -2.71 -19.28 -6.47
CA LEU A 113 -3.92 -18.64 -7.01
C LEU A 113 -4.61 -19.51 -8.08
N GLU A 114 -3.99 -20.63 -8.48
CA GLU A 114 -4.58 -21.58 -9.40
C GLU A 114 -5.70 -22.39 -8.70
N VAL A 115 -6.89 -22.37 -9.30
CA VAL A 115 -8.06 -23.07 -8.78
C VAL A 115 -7.80 -24.58 -8.74
N CYS A 116 -7.99 -25.18 -7.56
CA CYS A 116 -7.89 -26.62 -7.39
C CYS A 116 -8.98 -27.33 -8.22
N PRO A 117 -8.63 -28.34 -9.04
CA PRO A 117 -9.59 -29.19 -9.72
C PRO A 117 -10.54 -29.88 -8.73
N TRP A 118 -11.63 -30.44 -9.25
CA TRP A 118 -12.55 -31.22 -8.43
C TRP A 118 -11.83 -32.35 -7.68
N LEU A 119 -12.10 -32.47 -6.39
CA LEU A 119 -11.38 -33.40 -5.50
C LEU A 119 -11.56 -34.88 -5.87
N GLY A 120 -12.58 -35.23 -6.66
CA GLY A 120 -12.76 -36.58 -7.18
C GLY A 120 -11.68 -37.02 -8.19
N TYR A 121 -10.91 -36.09 -8.76
CA TYR A 121 -9.70 -36.40 -9.54
C TYR A 121 -8.45 -36.64 -8.67
N GLU A 122 -8.60 -36.55 -7.35
CA GLU A 122 -7.52 -36.55 -6.35
C GLU A 122 -6.35 -35.62 -6.72
N PRO A 123 -6.61 -34.35 -7.06
CA PRO A 123 -5.58 -33.47 -7.60
C PRO A 123 -4.41 -33.30 -6.63
N ARG A 124 -3.19 -33.32 -7.17
CA ARG A 124 -1.94 -33.09 -6.46
C ARG A 124 -1.20 -31.89 -7.03
N PHE A 125 -0.81 -30.95 -6.18
CA PHE A 125 0.02 -29.84 -6.56
C PHE A 125 1.47 -30.30 -6.70
N LYS A 126 2.01 -30.26 -7.92
CA LYS A 126 3.38 -30.65 -8.26
C LYS A 126 3.94 -29.66 -9.27
N GLU A 127 5.20 -29.27 -9.11
CA GLU A 127 5.91 -28.39 -10.05
C GLU A 127 5.17 -27.07 -10.34
N GLY A 128 4.47 -26.54 -9.33
CA GLY A 128 3.74 -25.28 -9.44
C GLY A 128 2.36 -25.38 -10.12
N LYS A 129 1.82 -26.59 -10.37
CA LYS A 129 0.49 -26.79 -10.96
C LYS A 129 -0.30 -27.93 -10.33
N TRP A 130 -1.62 -27.88 -10.46
CA TRP A 130 -2.51 -28.99 -10.09
C TRP A 130 -2.51 -30.11 -11.14
N VAL A 131 -2.16 -31.32 -10.73
CA VAL A 131 -2.17 -32.52 -11.56
C VAL A 131 -3.28 -33.45 -11.10
N LYS A 132 -4.22 -33.79 -12.00
CA LYS A 132 -5.24 -34.81 -11.76
C LYS A 132 -4.58 -36.19 -11.75
N THR A 133 -4.74 -36.97 -10.68
CA THR A 133 -4.06 -38.27 -10.55
C THR A 133 -4.98 -39.46 -10.78
N VAL A 134 -6.29 -39.26 -10.69
CA VAL A 134 -7.30 -40.31 -10.88
C VAL A 134 -8.36 -39.82 -11.85
N GLU A 135 -8.80 -40.68 -12.76
CA GLU A 135 -10.03 -40.44 -13.51
C GLU A 135 -11.22 -40.97 -12.70
N PRO A 136 -12.16 -40.11 -12.29
CA PRO A 136 -13.33 -40.53 -11.54
C PRO A 136 -14.19 -41.43 -12.42
N LYS A 137 -14.54 -42.60 -11.92
CA LYS A 137 -15.47 -43.49 -12.61
C LYS A 137 -16.83 -42.78 -12.74
N PRO A 138 -17.49 -42.85 -13.91
CA PRO A 138 -18.87 -42.40 -14.04
C PRO A 138 -19.72 -43.06 -12.95
N VAL A 139 -20.37 -42.26 -12.12
CA VAL A 139 -21.39 -42.79 -11.22
C VAL A 139 -22.59 -43.07 -12.10
N GLU A 140 -22.89 -44.35 -12.36
CA GLU A 140 -24.14 -44.70 -13.01
C GLU A 140 -25.29 -44.10 -12.19
N PRO A 141 -26.24 -43.39 -12.82
CA PRO A 141 -27.39 -42.87 -12.10
C PRO A 141 -28.05 -44.04 -11.40
N LYS A 142 -28.04 -44.03 -10.06
CA LYS A 142 -28.84 -44.97 -9.30
C LYS A 142 -30.28 -44.82 -9.80
N PRO A 143 -31.01 -45.91 -10.09
CA PRO A 143 -32.43 -45.83 -10.38
C PRO A 143 -33.07 -44.95 -9.30
N GLU A 144 -33.83 -43.93 -9.70
CA GLU A 144 -34.57 -43.11 -8.74
C GLU A 144 -35.43 -44.07 -7.90
N GLU A 145 -35.12 -44.19 -6.62
CA GLU A 145 -36.02 -44.88 -5.71
C GLU A 145 -37.35 -44.13 -5.76
N PRO A 146 -38.49 -44.82 -5.91
CA PRO A 146 -39.78 -44.15 -6.04
C PRO A 146 -39.94 -43.21 -4.85
N SER A 147 -40.31 -41.97 -5.14
CA SER A 147 -40.45 -40.96 -4.10
C SER A 147 -41.44 -41.46 -3.04
N GLU A 148 -41.30 -40.99 -1.80
CA GLU A 148 -42.27 -41.34 -0.74
C GLU A 148 -43.72 -41.03 -1.15
N LEU A 149 -43.90 -40.03 -2.03
CA LEU A 149 -45.19 -39.65 -2.60
C LEU A 149 -45.71 -40.66 -3.63
N GLU A 150 -44.85 -41.25 -4.45
CA GLU A 150 -45.21 -42.35 -5.37
C GLU A 150 -45.51 -43.64 -4.62
N LYS A 151 -44.73 -43.96 -3.57
CA LYS A 151 -45.03 -45.07 -2.66
C LYS A 151 -46.40 -44.88 -1.99
N LEU A 152 -46.70 -43.67 -1.53
CA LEU A 152 -47.98 -43.34 -0.90
C LEU A 152 -49.15 -43.38 -1.88
N LYS A 153 -48.98 -42.87 -3.11
CA LYS A 153 -49.99 -42.97 -4.18
C LYS A 153 -50.31 -44.43 -4.51
N ARG A 154 -49.28 -45.27 -4.63
CA ARG A 154 -49.45 -46.70 -4.89
C ARG A 154 -50.16 -47.40 -3.73
N GLN A 155 -49.86 -47.04 -2.49
CA GLN A 155 -50.59 -47.55 -1.33
C GLN A 155 -52.06 -47.12 -1.35
N LEU A 156 -52.35 -45.85 -1.65
CA LEU A 156 -53.71 -45.34 -1.77
C LEU A 156 -54.51 -46.07 -2.86
N GLU A 157 -53.91 -46.27 -4.04
CA GLU A 157 -54.52 -47.00 -5.15
C GLU A 157 -54.84 -48.45 -4.77
N LEU A 158 -53.91 -49.15 -4.12
CA LEU A 158 -54.13 -50.52 -3.62
C LEU A 158 -55.24 -50.56 -2.56
N THR A 159 -55.29 -49.58 -1.65
CA THR A 159 -56.38 -49.52 -0.65
C THR A 159 -57.73 -49.21 -1.29
N GLN A 160 -57.76 -48.37 -2.31
CA GLN A 160 -58.99 -48.02 -3.02
C GLN A 160 -59.53 -49.21 -3.81
N GLN A 161 -58.65 -49.94 -4.51
CA GLN A 161 -59.02 -51.17 -5.21
C GLN A 161 -59.56 -52.22 -4.24
N ALA A 162 -58.93 -52.43 -3.08
CA ALA A 162 -59.41 -53.37 -2.08
C ALA A 162 -60.78 -52.98 -1.51
N LEU A 163 -61.05 -51.67 -1.35
CA LEU A 163 -62.36 -51.18 -0.93
C LEU A 163 -63.43 -51.38 -2.02
N ASP A 164 -63.09 -51.11 -3.28
CA ASP A 164 -63.98 -51.31 -4.42
C ASP A 164 -64.32 -52.80 -4.60
N ASP A 165 -63.34 -53.71 -4.47
CA ASP A 165 -63.56 -55.16 -4.52
C ASP A 165 -64.46 -55.65 -3.37
N LEU A 166 -64.36 -55.07 -2.18
CA LEU A 166 -65.26 -55.40 -1.05
C LEU A 166 -66.68 -54.86 -1.26
N LEU A 167 -66.83 -53.68 -1.87
CA LEU A 167 -68.12 -53.05 -2.14
C LEU A 167 -68.85 -53.72 -3.32
N LEU A 168 -68.11 -54.12 -4.36
CA LEU A 168 -68.65 -54.77 -5.57
C LEU A 168 -68.73 -56.29 -5.45
N GLY A 169 -67.85 -56.92 -4.67
CA GLY A 169 -67.86 -58.36 -4.38
C GLY A 169 -68.79 -58.77 -3.23
N GLY A 170 -69.46 -57.81 -2.59
CA GLY A 170 -70.47 -58.01 -1.54
C GLY A 170 -71.93 -58.04 -2.03
N MET A 171 -72.15 -58.00 -3.35
CA MET A 171 -73.46 -58.24 -4.00
C MET A 171 -73.53 -59.61 -4.65
#